data_AF-A0A419IB67-F1
#
_entry.id   AF-A0A419IB67-F1
#
_cell.length_a   1.000
_cell.length_b   1.000
_cell.length_c   1.000
_cell.angle_alpha   90.00
_cell.angle_beta   90.00
_cell.angle_gamma   90.00
#
_symmetry.space_group_name_H-M   'P 1'
#
loop_
_entity.id
_entity.type
_entity.pdbx_description
1 polymer ?
#
loop_
_entity_poly.entity_id
_entity_poly.type
_entity_poly.pdbx_seq_one_letter_code
_entity_poly.pdbx_strand_id
1 'polypeptide(L)'
;MSLMTTKMTVTRVRGLTDLARVLLLPEAEDDIAELDKPTRVLVFKALKKLQTSPEQRGAPLGSSLTTFRKLYVNNRQYRIVYRVDEDGTVAVIWVIASRVDAACYDLATARLALYGGGQSSAALHSLVEQVFGPAQS
;
A
#
# COMPACT_ATOMS: atom_id res chain seq x y z
N MET A 1 47.82 -11.88 1.64
CA MET A 1 46.91 -11.36 2.69
C MET A 1 45.58 -11.03 2.03
N SER A 2 44.56 -11.87 2.19
CA SER A 2 43.20 -11.63 1.68
C SER A 2 42.27 -11.57 2.87
N LEU A 3 41.75 -10.39 3.18
CA LEU A 3 40.78 -10.18 4.25
C LEU A 3 39.40 -10.62 3.73
N MET A 4 38.95 -11.78 4.21
CA MET A 4 37.57 -12.24 4.05
C MET A 4 36.65 -11.31 4.86
N THR A 5 35.83 -10.52 4.17
CA THR A 5 34.78 -9.73 4.82
C THR A 5 33.57 -10.63 5.07
N THR A 6 33.42 -11.09 6.31
CA THR A 6 32.21 -11.80 6.77
C THR A 6 31.03 -10.83 6.73
N LYS A 7 30.06 -11.07 5.83
CA LYS A 7 28.73 -10.45 5.92
C LYS A 7 28.05 -10.98 7.18
N MET A 8 27.91 -10.13 8.20
CA MET A 8 27.04 -10.41 9.34
C MET A 8 25.58 -10.22 8.90
N THR A 9 24.89 -11.32 8.63
CA THR A 9 23.45 -11.29 8.38
C THR A 9 22.73 -11.28 9.73
N VAL A 10 22.14 -10.14 10.09
CA VAL A 10 21.30 -10.02 11.29
C VAL A 10 19.98 -10.73 11.04
N THR A 11 19.83 -11.95 11.56
CA THR A 11 18.55 -12.67 11.55
C THR A 11 17.72 -12.20 12.76
N ARG A 12 16.75 -11.32 12.51
CA ARG A 12 15.85 -10.78 13.54
C ARG A 12 14.93 -11.88 14.08
N VAL A 13 14.96 -12.10 15.39
CA VAL A 13 14.08 -13.05 16.09
C VAL A 13 12.70 -12.41 16.27
N ARG A 14 11.68 -12.96 15.62
CA ARG A 14 10.28 -12.49 15.70
C ARG A 14 9.72 -12.72 17.11
N GLY A 15 9.68 -11.66 17.91
CA GLY A 15 9.08 -11.67 19.24
C GLY A 15 8.62 -10.27 19.65
N LEU A 16 7.30 -10.02 19.55
CA LEU A 16 6.54 -8.88 20.08
C LEU A 16 6.96 -7.43 19.75
N THR A 17 8.07 -7.19 19.04
CA THR A 17 8.55 -5.84 18.67
C THR A 17 8.49 -5.54 17.17
N ASP A 18 7.99 -6.47 16.35
CA ASP A 18 7.89 -6.35 14.88
C ASP A 18 6.52 -5.84 14.39
N LEU A 19 5.88 -4.95 15.14
CA LEU A 19 4.68 -4.29 14.65
C LEU A 19 5.07 -3.12 13.74
N ALA A 20 4.70 -3.23 12.47
CA ALA A 20 4.83 -2.12 11.54
C ALA A 20 3.90 -0.98 11.94
N ARG A 21 4.40 0.24 11.89
CA ARG A 21 3.58 1.45 12.04
C ARG A 21 2.75 1.64 10.77
N VAL A 22 1.46 1.89 10.94
CA VAL A 22 0.57 2.23 9.82
C VAL A 22 0.33 3.73 9.89
N LEU A 23 0.83 4.46 8.89
CA LEU A 23 0.66 5.90 8.76
C LEU A 23 -0.31 6.19 7.61
N LEU A 24 -1.19 7.15 7.79
CA LEU A 24 -2.09 7.60 6.75
C LEU A 24 -1.60 8.93 6.19
N LEU A 25 -1.65 9.10 4.87
CA LEU A 25 -1.64 10.44 4.30
C LEU A 25 -2.94 11.15 4.71
N PRO A 26 -2.95 12.50 4.82
CA PRO A 26 -4.14 13.25 5.19
C PRO A 26 -5.36 12.88 4.34
N GLU A 27 -5.16 12.72 3.03
CA GLU A 27 -6.25 12.41 2.11
C GLU A 27 -6.75 10.97 2.28
N ALA A 28 -5.93 10.06 2.80
CA ALA A 28 -6.37 8.72 3.18
C ALA A 28 -7.18 8.71 4.49
N GLU A 29 -7.02 9.72 5.35
CA GLU A 29 -7.90 9.92 6.50
C GLU A 29 -9.28 10.40 6.05
N ASP A 30 -9.33 11.34 5.09
CA ASP A 30 -10.56 11.80 4.46
C ASP A 30 -11.31 10.64 3.79
N ASP A 31 -10.60 9.79 3.05
CA ASP A 31 -11.17 8.59 2.44
C ASP A 31 -11.92 7.72 3.48
N ILE A 32 -11.36 7.53 4.68
CA ILE A 32 -11.99 6.75 5.76
C ILE A 32 -13.21 7.48 6.32
N ALA A 33 -13.15 8.80 6.41
CA ALA A 33 -14.23 9.63 6.93
C ALA A 33 -15.49 9.56 6.06
N GLU A 34 -15.32 9.39 4.73
CA GLU A 34 -16.41 9.25 3.75
C GLU A 34 -17.07 7.86 3.76
N LEU A 35 -16.40 6.83 4.29
CA LEU A 35 -16.95 5.48 4.34
C LEU A 35 -18.15 5.36 5.29
N ASP A 36 -19.12 4.53 4.90
CA ASP A 36 -20.18 4.08 5.78
C ASP A 36 -19.63 3.28 6.97
N LYS A 37 -20.38 3.24 8.08
CA LYS A 37 -19.92 2.60 9.32
C LYS A 37 -19.50 1.14 9.13
N PRO A 38 -20.25 0.28 8.41
CA PRO A 38 -19.85 -1.11 8.18
C PRO A 38 -18.53 -1.23 7.42
N THR A 39 -18.35 -0.48 6.33
CA THR A 39 -17.11 -0.55 5.54
C THR A 39 -15.93 -0.03 6.33
N ARG A 40 -16.11 1.05 7.10
CA ARG A 40 -15.07 1.63 7.96
C ARG A 40 -14.50 0.61 8.93
N VAL A 41 -15.35 -0.22 9.56
CA VAL A 41 -14.91 -1.31 10.45
C VAL A 41 -14.05 -2.35 9.70
N LEU A 42 -14.43 -2.70 8.48
CA LEU A 42 -13.66 -3.64 7.65
C LEU A 42 -12.30 -3.06 7.24
N VAL A 43 -12.26 -1.77 6.92
CA VAL A 43 -11.03 -1.03 6.62
C VAL A 43 -10.11 -1.00 7.84
N PHE A 44 -10.59 -0.66 9.04
CA PHE A 44 -9.75 -0.69 10.24
C PHE A 44 -9.21 -2.09 10.55
N LYS A 45 -10.00 -3.15 10.33
CA LYS A 45 -9.50 -4.52 10.45
C LYS A 45 -8.39 -4.82 9.43
N ALA A 46 -8.50 -4.30 8.21
CA ALA A 46 -7.47 -4.44 7.19
C ALA A 46 -6.19 -3.67 7.56
N LEU A 47 -6.32 -2.42 8.04
CA LEU A 47 -5.18 -1.62 8.52
C LEU A 47 -4.46 -2.30 9.69
N LYS A 48 -5.21 -2.87 10.64
CA LYS A 48 -4.61 -3.64 11.75
C LYS A 48 -3.80 -4.83 11.26
N LYS A 49 -4.21 -5.50 10.18
CA LYS A 49 -3.44 -6.61 9.57
C LYS A 49 -2.13 -6.16 8.93
N LEU A 50 -2.03 -4.89 8.51
CA LEU A 50 -0.79 -4.32 7.99
C LEU A 50 0.24 -4.04 9.07
N GLN A 51 -0.15 -4.00 10.35
CA GLN A 51 0.81 -3.90 11.45
C GLN A 51 1.66 -5.17 11.59
N THR A 52 1.33 -6.28 10.92
CA THR A 52 2.08 -7.53 11.02
C THR A 52 2.47 -8.02 9.64
N SER A 53 3.76 -7.86 9.31
CA SER A 53 4.36 -8.20 8.03
C SER A 53 3.62 -7.60 6.82
N PRO A 54 3.52 -6.26 6.73
CA PRO A 54 2.82 -5.59 5.62
C PRO A 54 3.37 -5.99 4.24
N GLU A 55 4.66 -6.31 4.13
CA GLU A 55 5.32 -6.79 2.92
C GLU A 55 4.79 -8.13 2.42
N GLN A 56 4.18 -8.94 3.31
CA GLN A 56 3.56 -10.23 2.98
C GLN A 56 2.04 -10.10 2.75
N ARG A 57 1.48 -8.89 2.79
CA ARG A 57 0.04 -8.66 2.60
C ARG A 57 -0.24 -8.11 1.21
N GLY A 58 -1.47 -8.31 0.74
CA GLY A 58 -1.91 -7.81 -0.56
C GLY A 58 -1.10 -8.34 -1.74
N ALA A 59 -1.23 -7.68 -2.88
CA ALA A 59 -0.45 -7.97 -4.08
C ALA A 59 0.39 -6.75 -4.47
N PRO A 60 1.58 -6.93 -5.07
CA PRO A 60 2.32 -5.86 -5.71
C PRO A 60 1.46 -5.12 -6.74
N LEU A 61 1.78 -3.85 -6.94
CA LEU A 61 1.04 -2.97 -7.82
C LEU A 61 1.39 -3.12 -9.32
N GLY A 62 2.38 -3.97 -9.66
CA GLY A 62 2.89 -4.20 -11.01
C GLY A 62 4.39 -4.51 -11.01
N SER A 63 4.96 -4.89 -12.16
CA SER A 63 6.37 -5.28 -12.30
C SER A 63 7.37 -4.11 -12.14
N SER A 64 6.96 -2.86 -12.38
CA SER A 64 7.85 -1.69 -12.35
C SER A 64 7.79 -0.88 -11.05
N LEU A 65 6.88 -1.22 -10.12
CA LEU A 65 6.56 -0.40 -8.94
C LEU A 65 6.59 -1.24 -7.67
N THR A 66 7.77 -1.85 -7.49
CA THR A 66 8.10 -2.91 -6.51
C THR A 66 7.76 -2.56 -5.06
N THR A 67 7.70 -1.29 -4.69
CA THR A 67 7.41 -0.85 -3.31
C THR A 67 5.93 -0.68 -3.01
N PHE A 68 5.06 -0.51 -4.03
CA PHE A 68 3.62 -0.31 -3.82
C PHE A 68 2.85 -1.62 -3.81
N ARG A 69 1.82 -1.66 -2.98
CA ARG A 69 0.97 -2.84 -2.76
C ARG A 69 -0.50 -2.45 -2.67
N LYS A 70 -1.37 -3.38 -3.10
CA LYS A 70 -2.83 -3.26 -2.98
C LYS A 70 -3.40 -4.36 -2.09
N LEU A 71 -4.33 -3.99 -1.22
CA LEU A 71 -5.09 -4.91 -0.38
C LEU A 71 -6.59 -4.77 -0.65
N TYR A 72 -7.26 -5.90 -0.92
CA TYR A 72 -8.71 -5.92 -1.12
C TYR A 72 -9.45 -5.96 0.21
N VAL A 73 -10.53 -5.20 0.30
CA VAL A 73 -11.44 -5.13 1.44
C VAL A 73 -12.87 -5.34 0.96
N ASN A 74 -13.70 -5.95 1.81
CA ASN A 74 -15.14 -6.15 1.59
C ASN A 74 -15.46 -6.80 0.22
N ASN A 75 -15.09 -8.08 0.05
CA ASN A 75 -15.31 -8.83 -1.19
C ASN A 75 -14.79 -8.10 -2.46
N ARG A 76 -13.64 -7.42 -2.35
CA ARG A 76 -12.99 -6.64 -3.42
C ARG A 76 -13.76 -5.39 -3.87
N GLN A 77 -14.78 -4.97 -3.11
CA GLN A 77 -15.48 -3.71 -3.35
C GLN A 77 -14.62 -2.49 -3.01
N TYR A 78 -13.68 -2.63 -2.07
CA TYR A 78 -12.75 -1.57 -1.70
C TYR A 78 -11.30 -2.02 -1.83
N ARG A 79 -10.40 -1.05 -2.06
CA ARG A 79 -8.96 -1.26 -2.14
C ARG A 79 -8.23 -0.28 -1.25
N ILE A 80 -7.21 -0.78 -0.56
CA ILE A 80 -6.22 0.02 0.16
C ILE A 80 -4.93 -0.02 -0.65
N VAL A 81 -4.41 1.13 -1.05
CA VAL A 81 -3.09 1.27 -1.67
C VAL A 81 -2.11 1.80 -0.64
N TYR A 82 -0.97 1.12 -0.53
CA TYR A 82 0.04 1.45 0.45
C TYR A 82 1.44 1.14 -0.06
N ARG A 83 2.43 1.79 0.56
CA ARG A 83 3.86 1.49 0.39
C ARG A 83 4.40 0.94 1.70
N VAL A 84 5.33 0.00 1.60
CA VAL A 84 6.10 -0.47 2.75
C VAL A 84 7.53 0.08 2.62
N ASP A 85 8.13 0.53 3.72
CA ASP A 85 9.56 0.84 3.76
C ASP A 85 10.42 -0.42 3.53
N GLU A 86 11.71 -0.23 3.25
CA GLU A 86 12.61 -1.34 2.90
C GLU A 86 12.74 -2.38 4.02
N ASP A 87 12.68 -1.92 5.28
CA ASP A 87 12.83 -2.77 6.46
C ASP A 87 11.51 -3.38 6.97
N GLY A 88 10.37 -3.09 6.32
CA GLY A 88 9.06 -3.64 6.69
C GLY A 88 8.43 -3.03 7.96
N THR A 89 8.99 -1.94 8.48
CA THR A 89 8.60 -1.33 9.76
C THR A 89 7.55 -0.24 9.62
N VAL A 90 7.30 0.27 8.42
CA VAL A 90 6.32 1.32 8.16
C VAL A 90 5.51 0.99 6.92
N ALA A 91 4.18 0.99 7.07
CA ALA A 91 3.23 0.97 5.97
C ALA A 91 2.56 2.35 5.86
N VAL A 92 2.79 3.06 4.75
CA VAL A 92 2.14 4.34 4.47
C VAL A 92 0.93 4.10 3.57
N ILE A 93 -0.26 4.49 4.02
CA ILE A 93 -1.52 4.37 3.31
C ILE A 93 -1.75 5.63 2.48
N TRP A 94 -2.01 5.43 1.19
CA TRP A 94 -2.16 6.52 0.23
C TRP A 94 -3.60 6.74 -0.20
N VAL A 95 -4.33 5.64 -0.39
CA VAL A 95 -5.68 5.66 -0.94
C VAL A 95 -6.50 4.53 -0.34
N ILE A 96 -7.73 4.85 0.07
CA ILE A 96 -8.77 3.89 0.44
C ILE A 96 -10.01 4.20 -0.39
N ALA A 97 -10.38 3.28 -1.27
CA ALA A 97 -11.23 3.63 -2.39
C ALA A 97 -12.21 2.52 -2.75
N SER A 98 -13.42 2.89 -3.18
CA SER A 98 -14.35 1.98 -3.84
C SER A 98 -13.84 1.58 -5.22
N ARG A 99 -14.10 0.33 -5.62
CA ARG A 99 -13.73 -0.20 -6.93
C ARG A 99 -14.72 0.20 -8.03
N VAL A 100 -15.98 0.45 -7.66
CA VAL A 100 -17.04 0.79 -8.62
C VAL A 100 -17.05 2.26 -8.99
N ASP A 101 -16.35 3.09 -8.21
CA ASP A 101 -16.27 4.53 -8.45
C ASP A 101 -15.00 4.88 -9.24
N ALA A 102 -15.20 5.36 -10.46
CA ALA A 102 -14.13 5.88 -11.30
C ALA A 102 -13.46 7.12 -10.68
N ALA A 103 -14.10 7.85 -9.76
CA ALA A 103 -13.46 8.99 -9.08
C ALA A 103 -12.23 8.57 -8.25
N CYS A 104 -12.20 7.34 -7.72
CA CYS A 104 -11.05 6.80 -7.01
C CYS A 104 -9.82 6.57 -7.92
N TYR A 105 -10.04 6.40 -9.23
CA TYR A 105 -8.99 6.26 -10.24
C TYR A 105 -8.22 7.57 -10.41
N ASP A 106 -8.92 8.70 -10.52
CA ASP A 106 -8.32 10.02 -10.68
C ASP A 106 -7.64 10.49 -9.38
N LEU A 107 -8.27 10.23 -8.22
CA LEU A 107 -7.72 10.60 -6.92
C LEU A 107 -6.40 9.89 -6.61
N ALA A 108 -6.32 8.58 -6.88
CA ALA A 108 -5.07 7.84 -6.71
C ALA A 108 -3.98 8.38 -7.65
N THR A 109 -4.33 8.66 -8.91
CA THR A 109 -3.42 9.24 -9.91
C THR A 109 -2.88 10.59 -9.46
N ALA A 110 -3.77 11.48 -9.02
CA ALA A 110 -3.42 12.81 -8.57
C ALA A 110 -2.50 12.76 -7.35
N ARG A 111 -2.82 11.96 -6.34
CA ARG A 111 -2.00 11.81 -5.13
C ARG A 111 -0.63 11.17 -5.46
N LEU A 112 -0.62 10.16 -6.31
CA LEU A 112 0.62 9.56 -6.80
C LEU A 112 1.49 10.55 -7.58
N ALA A 113 0.90 11.49 -8.31
CA ALA A 113 1.62 12.53 -9.04
C ALA A 113 2.13 13.63 -8.09
N LEU A 114 1.33 14.00 -7.08
CA LEU A 114 1.66 15.01 -6.06
C LEU A 114 2.83 14.59 -5.18
N TYR A 115 2.86 13.32 -4.74
CA TYR A 115 3.91 12.80 -3.85
C TYR A 115 5.00 11.98 -4.57
N GLY A 116 4.85 11.75 -5.89
CA GLY A 116 5.68 10.83 -6.68
C GLY A 116 7.05 11.33 -7.09
N GLY A 117 7.49 12.50 -6.60
CA GLY A 117 8.84 13.07 -6.71
C GLY A 117 9.75 12.41 -7.77
N GLY A 118 9.57 12.78 -9.04
CA GLY A 118 10.50 12.44 -10.13
C GLY A 118 10.27 11.13 -10.88
N GLN A 119 9.26 10.31 -10.56
CA GLN A 119 8.95 9.11 -11.33
C GLN A 119 8.21 9.46 -12.64
N SER A 120 8.61 8.84 -13.76
CA SER A 120 8.04 9.07 -15.11
C SER A 120 6.50 8.92 -15.13
N SER A 121 5.81 9.91 -15.71
CA SER A 121 4.34 9.98 -15.79
C SER A 121 3.71 8.74 -16.44
N ALA A 122 4.42 8.08 -17.35
CA ALA A 122 3.98 6.85 -18.01
C ALA A 122 3.95 5.64 -17.05
N ALA A 123 4.97 5.51 -16.18
CA ALA A 123 4.99 4.45 -15.16
C ALA A 123 3.87 4.67 -14.14
N LEU A 124 3.58 5.94 -13.83
CA LEU A 124 2.49 6.33 -12.95
C LEU A 124 1.12 6.05 -13.57
N HIS A 125 0.93 6.32 -14.86
CA HIS A 125 -0.32 6.05 -15.57
C HIS A 125 -0.61 4.54 -15.64
N SER A 126 0.37 3.73 -16.03
CA SER A 126 0.23 2.26 -16.04
C SER A 126 -0.04 1.68 -14.65
N LEU A 127 0.45 2.34 -13.60
CA LEU A 127 0.17 1.95 -12.22
C LEU A 127 -1.31 2.07 -11.88
N VAL A 128 -1.88 3.22 -12.20
CA VAL A 128 -3.27 3.55 -11.87
C VAL A 128 -4.21 2.55 -12.56
N GLU A 129 -3.97 2.25 -13.84
CA GLU A 129 -4.74 1.26 -14.59
C GLU A 129 -4.66 -0.15 -13.96
N GLN A 130 -3.50 -0.59 -13.48
CA GLN A 130 -3.35 -1.93 -12.87
C GLN A 130 -4.01 -2.07 -11.50
N VAL A 131 -4.23 -0.97 -10.78
CA VAL A 131 -4.89 -0.99 -9.47
C VAL A 131 -6.39 -0.82 -9.58
N PHE A 132 -6.80 0.16 -10.36
CA PHE A 132 -8.15 0.68 -10.36
C PHE A 132 -8.87 0.48 -11.71
N GLY A 133 -8.17 0.07 -12.75
CA GLY A 133 -8.78 -0.29 -14.04
C GLY A 133 -9.82 -1.41 -13.91
N PRO A 134 -10.72 -1.53 -14.91
CA PRO A 134 -11.69 -2.64 -14.96
C PRO A 134 -10.94 -3.97 -14.85
N ALA A 135 -11.54 -4.97 -14.20
CA ALA A 135 -10.88 -6.28 -14.15
C ALA A 135 -10.66 -6.75 -15.58
N GLN A 136 -9.40 -7.04 -15.93
CA GLN A 136 -9.15 -7.91 -17.07
C GLN A 136 -9.79 -9.26 -16.71
N SER A 137 -10.73 -9.66 -17.56
CA SER A 137 -11.51 -10.90 -17.51
C SER A 137 -10.63 -12.13 -17.41
#